data_AF-A0AAV0ANH9-F1
#
_entry.id   AF-A0AAV0ANH9-F1
#
_cell.length_a   1.000
_cell.length_b   1.000
_cell.length_c   1.000
_cell.angle_alpha   90.00
_cell.angle_beta   90.00
_cell.angle_gamma   90.00
#
_symmetry.space_group_name_H-M   'P 1'
#
loop_
_entity.id
_entity.type
_entity.pdbx_description
1 polymer ?
#
loop_
_entity_poly.entity_id
_entity_poly.type
_entity_poly.pdbx_seq_one_letter_code
_entity_poly.pdbx_strand_id
1 'polypeptide(L)'
;MIPKSNSLRSILLDHWLLIPSWFIGDWLCLLFTLPVHFVIRKRFYRSAWKLLSHRSATMDLLVVIRTSSALLFPIVLMDLVPILINSRAVHSSYHPTIFFDTSTMLITFVSFGRYLENLAKSKTSAALSKLMSLTPSSVTLYLDPPHCSQEKKLPIELVEVGDHLKIVPGDKIPADGTIIKGESSVDESMVTGEALPILKQKGDQVVGGTVNGVGTFDMVVTRSGSDTALSQIVKLAEEAQTSKAPIQAFADTVAGYFVPIDSRT
;
A
#
# COMPACT_ATOMS: atom_id res chain seq x y z
N MET A 1 21.98 19.67 -57.25
CA MET A 1 23.28 19.03 -57.56
C MET A 1 24.17 19.17 -56.32
N ILE A 2 24.05 18.22 -55.38
CA ILE A 2 24.89 18.09 -54.17
C ILE A 2 25.11 16.57 -54.00
N PRO A 3 26.36 16.08 -53.96
CA PRO A 3 26.66 14.66 -54.11
C PRO A 3 26.45 13.85 -52.82
N LYS A 4 26.27 12.55 -53.07
CA LYS A 4 25.80 11.46 -52.19
C LYS A 4 26.85 11.10 -51.12
N SER A 5 26.62 11.50 -49.87
CA SER A 5 27.41 11.07 -48.70
C SER A 5 26.90 9.72 -48.14
N ASN A 6 26.96 8.67 -48.97
CA ASN A 6 26.59 7.30 -48.55
C ASN A 6 27.80 6.36 -48.40
N SER A 7 29.02 6.81 -48.76
CA SER A 7 30.23 5.96 -48.74
C SER A 7 30.84 5.80 -47.33
N LEU A 8 30.72 6.83 -46.47
CA LEU A 8 31.29 6.80 -45.11
C LEU A 8 30.45 5.99 -44.11
N ARG A 9 29.15 5.76 -44.41
CA ARG A 9 28.28 4.93 -43.56
C ARG A 9 28.47 3.43 -43.80
N SER A 10 28.78 3.01 -45.03
CA SER A 10 29.02 1.59 -45.33
C SER A 10 30.35 1.10 -44.76
N ILE A 11 31.41 1.90 -44.80
CA ILE A 11 32.76 1.49 -44.35
C ILE A 11 32.86 1.39 -42.82
N LEU A 12 32.07 2.18 -42.08
CA LEU A 12 32.03 2.14 -40.61
C LEU A 12 31.19 0.99 -40.04
N LEU A 13 30.28 0.43 -40.84
CA LEU A 13 29.42 -0.70 -40.44
C LEU A 13 30.06 -2.08 -40.71
N ASP A 14 30.98 -2.17 -41.67
CA ASP A 14 31.55 -3.46 -42.10
C ASP A 14 32.70 -3.99 -41.22
N HIS A 15 33.25 -3.18 -40.29
CA HIS A 15 34.46 -3.54 -39.54
C HIS A 15 34.27 -4.15 -38.14
N TRP A 16 33.03 -4.40 -37.68
CA TRP A 16 32.77 -4.91 -36.31
C TRP A 16 32.04 -6.26 -36.25
N LEU A 17 32.29 -7.12 -37.24
CA LEU A 17 31.85 -8.52 -37.24
C LEU A 17 32.69 -9.35 -36.25
N LEU A 18 32.31 -9.36 -34.98
CA LEU A 18 32.73 -10.37 -34.02
C LEU A 18 31.48 -11.07 -33.47
N ILE A 19 31.18 -12.22 -34.10
CA ILE A 19 30.13 -13.23 -33.84
C ILE A 19 28.85 -13.05 -34.70
N PRO A 20 28.41 -14.06 -35.49
CA PRO A 20 27.67 -13.87 -36.74
C PRO A 20 26.14 -13.78 -36.62
N SER A 21 25.61 -13.20 -35.55
CA SER A 21 24.14 -13.14 -35.35
C SER A 21 23.59 -11.86 -34.72
N TRP A 22 24.39 -10.98 -34.10
CA TRP A 22 23.87 -9.88 -33.28
C TRP A 22 24.58 -8.54 -33.60
N PHE A 23 23.82 -7.46 -33.81
CA PHE A 23 24.38 -6.10 -33.95
C PHE A 23 24.78 -5.53 -32.57
N ILE A 24 25.80 -4.66 -32.55
CA ILE A 24 26.27 -3.98 -31.32
C ILE A 24 25.15 -3.17 -30.64
N GLY A 25 24.21 -2.62 -31.41
CA GLY A 25 23.08 -1.85 -30.90
C GLY A 25 22.13 -2.70 -30.06
N ASP A 26 21.88 -3.94 -30.47
CA ASP A 26 20.98 -4.85 -29.77
C ASP A 26 21.58 -5.34 -28.45
N TRP A 27 22.89 -5.58 -28.43
CA TRP A 27 23.64 -5.88 -27.22
C TRP A 27 23.60 -4.73 -26.22
N LEU A 28 23.77 -3.49 -26.69
CA LEU A 28 23.72 -2.32 -25.83
C LEU A 28 22.30 -2.12 -25.26
N CYS A 29 21.27 -2.25 -26.09
CA CYS A 29 19.87 -2.20 -25.65
C CYS A 29 19.57 -3.31 -24.62
N LEU A 30 20.01 -4.55 -24.85
CA LEU A 30 19.80 -5.66 -23.92
C LEU A 30 20.52 -5.42 -22.59
N LEU A 31 21.75 -4.91 -22.62
CA LEU A 31 22.53 -4.58 -21.43
C LEU A 31 21.86 -3.52 -20.56
N PHE A 32 21.25 -2.49 -21.17
CA PHE A 32 20.48 -1.48 -20.42
C PHE A 32 19.11 -1.99 -19.96
N THR A 33 18.52 -2.93 -20.69
CA THR A 33 17.18 -3.46 -20.43
C THR A 33 17.17 -4.49 -19.28
N LEU A 34 18.23 -5.29 -19.16
CA LEU A 34 18.32 -6.36 -18.15
C LEU A 34 18.30 -5.86 -16.68
N PRO A 35 19.05 -4.81 -16.28
CA PRO A 35 19.05 -4.30 -14.92
C PRO A 35 17.67 -3.79 -14.50
N VAL A 36 17.02 -3.03 -15.39
CA VAL A 36 15.69 -2.47 -15.17
C VAL A 36 14.67 -3.58 -14.97
N HIS A 37 14.67 -4.58 -15.86
CA HIS A 37 13.81 -5.75 -15.70
C HIS A 37 14.13 -6.52 -14.42
N PHE A 38 15.39 -6.79 -14.11
CA PHE A 38 15.74 -7.63 -12.96
C PHE A 38 15.36 -6.99 -11.62
N VAL A 39 15.63 -5.70 -11.45
CA VAL A 39 15.33 -4.96 -10.22
C VAL A 39 13.82 -4.85 -10.00
N ILE A 40 13.08 -4.46 -11.03
CA ILE A 40 11.62 -4.25 -10.95
C ILE A 40 10.89 -5.59 -10.84
N ARG A 41 11.24 -6.57 -11.69
CA ARG A 41 10.58 -7.89 -11.76
C ARG A 41 10.73 -8.70 -10.49
N LYS A 42 11.81 -8.56 -9.72
CA LYS A 42 12.02 -9.36 -8.50
C LYS A 42 10.87 -9.22 -7.48
N ARG A 43 10.26 -8.04 -7.37
CA ARG A 43 9.10 -7.81 -6.49
C ARG A 43 7.84 -8.50 -7.05
N PHE A 44 7.57 -8.32 -8.34
CA PHE A 44 6.39 -8.91 -8.99
C PHE A 44 6.48 -10.43 -9.07
N TYR A 45 7.65 -11.00 -9.34
CA TYR A 45 7.85 -12.44 -9.44
C TYR A 45 7.63 -13.16 -8.11
N ARG A 46 8.08 -12.56 -7.00
CA ARG A 46 7.79 -13.10 -5.64
C ARG A 46 6.29 -13.08 -5.34
N SER A 47 5.59 -12.02 -5.72
CA SER A 47 4.13 -11.91 -5.58
C SER A 47 3.44 -12.97 -6.44
N ALA A 48 3.70 -12.97 -7.75
CA ALA A 48 3.14 -13.91 -8.73
C ALA A 48 3.38 -15.38 -8.35
N TRP A 49 4.56 -15.74 -7.87
CA TRP A 49 4.87 -17.11 -7.44
C TRP A 49 4.01 -17.57 -6.25
N LYS A 50 3.80 -16.68 -5.26
CA LYS A 50 2.88 -16.94 -4.14
C LYS A 50 1.45 -17.09 -4.62
N LEU A 51 1.01 -16.25 -5.55
CA LEU A 51 -0.36 -16.28 -6.06
C LEU A 51 -0.67 -17.48 -6.96
N LEU A 52 0.32 -17.94 -7.74
CA LEU A 52 0.21 -19.15 -8.53
C LEU A 52 -0.03 -20.37 -7.63
N SER A 53 0.62 -20.42 -6.45
CA SER A 53 0.40 -21.47 -5.45
C SER A 53 -1.02 -21.48 -4.88
N HIS A 54 -1.72 -20.34 -4.90
CA HIS A 54 -3.09 -20.19 -4.40
C HIS A 54 -4.15 -20.18 -5.52
N ARG A 55 -3.79 -20.49 -6.77
CA ARG A 55 -4.68 -20.48 -7.96
C ARG A 55 -5.46 -19.17 -8.14
N SER A 56 -4.88 -18.03 -7.74
CA SER A 56 -5.50 -16.71 -7.94
C SER A 56 -4.78 -15.96 -9.06
N ALA A 57 -5.54 -15.54 -10.07
CA ALA A 57 -5.04 -14.69 -11.15
C ALA A 57 -5.26 -13.22 -10.77
N THR A 58 -4.18 -12.49 -10.49
CA THR A 58 -4.24 -11.04 -10.24
C THR A 58 -3.38 -10.30 -11.25
N MET A 59 -3.48 -8.96 -11.23
CA MET A 59 -2.68 -8.07 -12.08
C MET A 59 -1.17 -8.41 -12.09
N ASP A 60 -0.59 -8.80 -10.95
CA ASP A 60 0.83 -9.11 -10.84
C ASP A 60 1.23 -10.32 -11.71
N LEU A 61 0.37 -11.33 -11.82
CA LEU A 61 0.59 -12.53 -12.64
C LEU A 61 0.60 -12.17 -14.13
N LEU A 62 -0.38 -11.37 -14.59
CA LEU A 62 -0.47 -10.88 -15.97
C LEU A 62 0.79 -10.13 -16.39
N VAL A 63 1.26 -9.21 -15.53
CA VAL A 63 2.44 -8.40 -15.80
C VAL A 63 3.68 -9.29 -15.89
N VAL A 64 3.83 -10.28 -15.01
CA VAL A 64 4.96 -11.23 -15.05
C VAL A 64 4.93 -12.09 -16.31
N ILE A 65 3.77 -12.62 -16.71
CA ILE A 65 3.65 -13.43 -17.93
C ILE A 65 3.97 -12.59 -19.17
N ARG A 66 3.38 -11.39 -19.28
CA ARG A 66 3.59 -10.52 -20.45
C ARG A 66 5.03 -10.07 -20.58
N THR A 67 5.66 -9.65 -19.48
CA THR A 67 7.06 -9.20 -19.49
C THR A 67 8.05 -10.35 -19.68
N SER A 68 7.74 -11.55 -19.15
CA SER A 68 8.56 -12.74 -19.38
C SER A 68 8.46 -13.23 -20.83
N SER A 69 7.26 -13.22 -21.42
CA SER A 69 7.05 -13.56 -22.84
C SER A 69 7.76 -12.56 -23.76
N ALA A 70 7.60 -11.26 -23.51
CA ALA A 70 8.25 -10.21 -24.31
C ALA A 70 9.79 -10.24 -24.25
N LEU A 71 10.37 -10.73 -23.15
CA LEU A 71 11.81 -10.89 -23.02
C LEU A 71 12.31 -12.20 -23.64
N LEU A 72 11.56 -13.30 -23.53
CA LEU A 72 11.95 -14.61 -24.06
C LEU A 72 11.77 -14.74 -25.57
N PHE A 73 10.70 -14.15 -26.15
CA PHE A 73 10.37 -14.32 -27.56
C PHE A 73 11.47 -13.84 -28.53
N PRO A 74 12.09 -12.65 -28.36
CA PRO A 74 13.17 -12.21 -29.23
C PRO A 74 14.45 -13.04 -29.08
N ILE A 75 14.76 -13.49 -27.85
CA ILE A 75 15.93 -14.35 -27.57
C ILE A 75 15.76 -15.71 -28.24
N VAL A 76 14.58 -16.32 -28.11
CA VAL A 76 14.27 -17.60 -28.77
C VAL A 76 14.30 -17.45 -30.29
N LEU A 77 13.74 -16.38 -30.85
CA LEU A 77 13.74 -16.17 -32.30
C LEU A 77 15.15 -15.93 -32.86
N MET A 78 16.01 -15.23 -32.11
CA MET A 78 17.40 -14.94 -32.48
C MET A 78 18.32 -16.16 -32.35
N ASP A 79 18.18 -16.96 -31.28
CA ASP A 79 19.09 -18.06 -31.01
C ASP A 79 18.59 -19.39 -31.59
N LEU A 80 17.29 -19.69 -31.52
CA LEU A 80 16.75 -21.01 -31.90
C LEU A 80 16.56 -21.16 -33.43
N VAL A 81 16.12 -20.12 -34.12
CA VAL A 81 15.80 -20.18 -35.56
C VAL A 81 17.04 -20.43 -36.43
N PRO A 82 18.19 -19.76 -36.22
CA PRO A 82 19.40 -20.06 -36.99
C PRO A 82 19.93 -21.48 -36.74
N ILE A 83 19.75 -22.00 -35.52
CA ILE A 83 20.18 -23.35 -35.13
C ILE A 83 19.31 -24.42 -35.80
N LEU A 84 18.00 -24.22 -35.87
CA LEU A 84 17.06 -25.22 -36.39
C LEU A 84 17.10 -25.35 -37.93
N ILE A 85 17.32 -24.25 -38.64
CA ILE A 85 17.22 -24.21 -40.11
C ILE A 85 18.56 -24.62 -40.78
N ASN A 86 19.65 -24.77 -40.01
CA ASN A 86 21.02 -25.14 -40.47
C ASN A 86 21.44 -24.46 -41.79
N SER A 87 20.93 -23.26 -42.01
CA SER A 87 21.09 -22.53 -43.25
C SER A 87 21.80 -21.24 -42.93
N ARG A 88 23.08 -21.18 -43.25
CA ARG A 88 23.89 -19.95 -43.26
C ARG A 88 23.39 -18.91 -44.30
N ALA A 89 22.21 -19.11 -44.88
CA ALA A 89 21.60 -18.24 -45.89
C ALA A 89 20.58 -17.25 -45.32
N VAL A 90 20.20 -17.36 -44.04
CA VAL A 90 19.33 -16.37 -43.36
C VAL A 90 20.16 -15.20 -42.78
N HIS A 91 21.45 -15.09 -43.14
CA HIS A 91 22.35 -14.08 -42.53
C HIS A 91 22.29 -12.68 -43.15
N SER A 92 21.61 -12.45 -44.28
CA SER A 92 21.77 -11.18 -45.01
C SER A 92 20.53 -10.27 -45.09
N SER A 93 19.32 -10.71 -44.72
CA SER A 93 18.12 -9.85 -44.90
C SER A 93 16.97 -10.09 -43.93
N TYR A 94 17.13 -10.97 -42.93
CA TYR A 94 16.15 -11.10 -41.87
C TYR A 94 16.62 -10.24 -40.70
N HIS A 95 16.11 -9.02 -40.61
CA HIS A 95 16.23 -8.18 -39.42
C HIS A 95 14.88 -8.30 -38.70
N PRO A 96 14.67 -9.29 -37.81
CA PRO A 96 13.48 -9.28 -36.97
C PRO A 96 13.45 -7.93 -36.29
N THR A 97 12.29 -7.28 -36.29
CA THR A 97 12.10 -6.06 -35.50
C THR A 97 12.19 -6.47 -34.04
N ILE A 98 13.31 -6.15 -33.39
CA ILE A 98 13.58 -6.50 -32.01
C ILE A 98 12.81 -5.51 -31.12
N PHE A 99 11.79 -5.99 -30.41
CA PHE A 99 10.89 -5.15 -29.59
C PHE A 99 11.37 -4.97 -28.14
N PHE A 100 12.68 -4.98 -27.87
CA PHE A 100 13.21 -4.81 -26.51
C PHE A 100 12.82 -3.46 -25.90
N ASP A 101 12.78 -2.40 -26.71
CA ASP A 101 12.40 -1.05 -26.26
C ASP A 101 10.92 -1.01 -25.82
N THR A 102 10.03 -1.61 -26.62
CA THR A 102 8.59 -1.67 -26.31
C THR A 102 8.31 -2.41 -24.99
N SER A 103 9.01 -3.52 -24.72
CA SER A 103 8.88 -4.25 -23.44
C SER A 103 9.31 -3.40 -22.25
N THR A 104 10.41 -2.65 -22.41
CA THR A 104 10.97 -1.78 -21.37
C THR A 104 10.05 -0.60 -21.07
N MET A 105 9.46 0.01 -22.11
CA MET A 105 8.47 1.07 -21.96
C MET A 105 7.22 0.55 -21.23
N LEU A 106 6.71 -0.63 -21.60
CA LEU A 106 5.52 -1.23 -20.98
C LEU A 106 5.75 -1.51 -19.49
N ILE A 107 6.86 -2.17 -19.12
CA ILE A 107 7.13 -2.48 -17.71
C ILE A 107 7.33 -1.21 -16.87
N THR A 108 7.89 -0.16 -17.47
CA THR A 108 8.07 1.14 -16.82
C THR A 108 6.73 1.81 -16.54
N PHE A 109 5.82 1.89 -17.51
CA PHE A 109 4.48 2.49 -17.31
C PHE A 109 3.65 1.73 -16.28
N VAL A 110 3.64 0.40 -16.34
CA VAL A 110 2.90 -0.41 -15.36
C VAL A 110 3.44 -0.20 -13.95
N SER A 111 4.77 -0.17 -13.81
CA SER A 111 5.41 0.08 -12.51
C SER A 111 5.15 1.48 -11.99
N PHE A 112 5.15 2.48 -12.89
CA PHE A 112 4.83 3.86 -12.56
C PHE A 112 3.38 4.02 -12.10
N GLY A 113 2.42 3.37 -12.75
CA GLY A 113 1.03 3.33 -12.30
C GLY A 113 0.89 2.76 -10.88
N ARG A 114 1.58 1.65 -10.60
CA ARG A 114 1.64 1.04 -9.25
C ARG A 114 2.32 1.94 -8.23
N TYR A 115 3.30 2.73 -8.63
CA TYR A 115 3.93 3.73 -7.76
C TYR A 115 2.94 4.81 -7.36
N LEU A 116 2.21 5.39 -8.32
CA LEU A 116 1.16 6.38 -8.05
C LEU A 116 0.03 5.83 -7.18
N GLU A 117 -0.38 4.58 -7.42
CA GLU A 117 -1.39 3.88 -6.60
C GLU A 117 -0.95 3.77 -5.12
N ASN A 118 0.29 3.35 -4.88
CA ASN A 118 0.84 3.24 -3.53
C ASN A 118 1.00 4.60 -2.86
N LEU A 119 1.41 5.62 -3.62
CA LEU A 119 1.53 6.99 -3.12
C LEU A 119 0.17 7.53 -2.65
N ALA A 120 -0.90 7.26 -3.40
CA ALA A 120 -2.26 7.64 -3.01
C ALA A 120 -2.73 6.93 -1.72
N LYS A 121 -2.46 5.62 -1.60
CA LYS A 121 -2.80 4.81 -0.41
C LYS A 121 -1.99 5.19 0.84
N SER A 122 -0.82 5.82 0.70
CA SER A 122 0.02 6.21 1.84
C SER A 122 -0.57 7.34 2.69
N LYS A 123 -1.44 8.19 2.14
CA LYS A 123 -1.99 9.35 2.87
C LYS A 123 -3.06 8.96 3.90
N THR A 124 -3.79 7.86 3.69
CA THR A 124 -4.80 7.35 4.63
C THR A 124 -4.15 6.67 5.85
N SER A 125 -3.03 5.96 5.66
CA SER A 125 -2.30 5.31 6.76
C SER A 125 -1.76 6.31 7.79
N ALA A 126 -1.35 7.50 7.36
CA ALA A 126 -0.88 8.57 8.25
C ALA A 126 -2.01 9.15 9.14
N ALA A 127 -3.23 9.26 8.62
CA ALA A 127 -4.38 9.72 9.41
C ALA A 127 -4.77 8.71 10.49
N LEU A 128 -4.67 7.41 10.17
CA LEU A 128 -4.97 6.32 11.10
C LEU A 128 -3.93 6.23 12.24
N SER A 129 -2.65 6.37 11.91
CA SER A 129 -1.56 6.49 12.90
C SER A 129 -1.75 7.71 13.83
N LYS A 130 -2.22 8.84 13.28
CA LYS A 130 -2.51 10.04 14.06
C LYS A 130 -3.69 9.85 15.03
N LEU A 131 -4.72 9.09 14.64
CA LEU A 131 -5.82 8.70 15.53
C LEU A 131 -5.34 7.80 16.68
N MET A 132 -4.44 6.85 16.43
CA MET A 132 -3.87 5.99 17.47
C MET A 132 -2.96 6.74 18.45
N SER A 133 -2.30 7.81 18.01
CA SER A 133 -1.50 8.69 18.90
C SER A 133 -2.35 9.54 19.86
N LEU A 134 -3.67 9.54 19.68
CA LEU A 134 -4.58 10.33 20.51
C LEU A 134 -5.01 9.61 21.79
N THR A 135 -4.77 8.32 21.98
CA THR A 135 -5.10 7.65 23.26
C THR A 135 -4.03 7.92 24.33
N PRO A 136 -4.39 8.42 25.53
CA PRO A 136 -3.44 8.63 26.62
C PRO A 136 -2.89 7.30 27.14
N SER A 137 -1.59 7.25 27.44
CA SER A 137 -0.89 5.99 27.81
C SER A 137 -1.13 5.53 29.26
N SER A 138 -1.68 6.39 30.11
CA SER A 138 -1.88 6.09 31.53
C SER A 138 -3.06 6.85 32.12
N VAL A 139 -3.77 6.22 33.05
CA VAL A 139 -4.95 6.75 33.75
C VAL A 139 -4.72 6.66 35.26
N THR A 140 -5.27 7.61 36.01
CA THR A 140 -5.25 7.59 37.47
C THR A 140 -6.55 6.98 38.01
N LEU A 141 -6.46 5.78 38.60
CA LEU A 141 -7.56 5.05 39.23
C LEU A 141 -7.53 5.28 40.75
N TYR A 142 -8.71 5.37 41.34
CA TYR A 142 -8.89 5.24 42.78
C TYR A 142 -9.00 3.76 43.19
N LEU A 143 -8.08 3.30 44.04
CA LEU A 143 -8.05 1.92 44.53
C LEU A 143 -9.12 1.63 45.59
N ASP A 144 -9.58 2.66 46.31
CA ASP A 144 -10.54 2.56 47.41
C ASP A 144 -11.79 3.43 47.17
N PRO A 145 -12.77 3.00 46.35
CA PRO A 145 -14.10 3.62 46.33
C PRO A 145 -14.87 3.22 47.61
N PRO A 146 -15.57 4.14 48.32
CA PRO A 146 -15.88 5.54 47.99
C PRO A 146 -14.97 6.59 48.66
N HIS A 147 -13.92 6.18 49.40
CA HIS A 147 -13.07 7.12 50.14
C HIS A 147 -12.02 7.83 49.28
N CYS A 148 -11.77 7.36 48.05
CA CYS A 148 -10.89 7.97 47.04
C CYS A 148 -9.53 8.44 47.61
N SER A 149 -8.95 7.68 48.54
CA SER A 149 -7.76 8.11 49.29
C SER A 149 -6.44 7.62 48.68
N GLN A 150 -6.47 6.56 47.87
CA GLN A 150 -5.30 6.01 47.20
C GLN A 150 -5.46 6.08 45.68
N GLU A 151 -4.53 6.78 45.04
CA GLU A 151 -4.45 6.95 43.58
C GLU A 151 -3.34 6.06 43.03
N LYS A 152 -3.63 5.29 41.97
CA LYS A 152 -2.64 4.50 41.24
C LYS A 152 -2.70 4.84 39.76
N LYS A 153 -1.55 5.03 39.13
CA LYS A 153 -1.46 5.11 37.67
C LYS A 153 -1.42 3.72 37.07
N LEU A 154 -2.31 3.43 36.13
CA LEU A 154 -2.37 2.19 35.37
C LEU A 154 -2.47 2.48 33.87
N PRO A 155 -2.00 1.53 33.03
CA PRO A 155 -2.33 1.52 31.61
C PRO A 155 -3.84 1.52 31.37
N ILE A 156 -4.27 2.18 30.30
CA ILE A 156 -5.67 2.22 29.85
C ILE A 156 -6.24 0.82 29.57
N GLU A 157 -5.39 -0.13 29.21
CA GLU A 157 -5.73 -1.52 28.91
C GLU A 157 -6.25 -2.29 30.13
N LEU A 158 -5.94 -1.83 31.33
CA LEU A 158 -6.36 -2.44 32.60
C LEU A 158 -7.62 -1.79 33.18
N VAL A 159 -8.25 -0.86 32.44
CA VAL A 159 -9.46 -0.16 32.90
C VAL A 159 -10.69 -1.02 32.63
N GLU A 160 -11.41 -1.34 33.70
CA GLU A 160 -12.64 -2.14 33.66
C GLU A 160 -13.90 -1.28 33.90
N VAL A 161 -15.06 -1.83 33.56
CA VAL A 161 -16.34 -1.18 33.83
C VAL A 161 -16.58 -1.14 35.34
N GLY A 162 -16.98 0.02 35.87
CA GLY A 162 -17.16 0.26 37.30
C GLY A 162 -15.95 0.93 37.98
N ASP A 163 -14.82 1.07 37.27
CA ASP A 163 -13.65 1.76 37.81
C ASP A 163 -13.89 3.25 38.04
N HIS A 164 -13.31 3.77 39.12
CA HIS A 164 -13.35 5.18 39.50
C HIS A 164 -12.07 5.87 39.05
N LEU A 165 -12.19 6.78 38.10
CA LEU A 165 -11.05 7.46 37.47
C LEU A 165 -11.05 8.95 37.80
N LYS A 166 -9.86 9.47 38.08
CA LYS A 166 -9.62 10.90 38.24
C LYS A 166 -9.13 11.49 36.93
N ILE A 167 -9.81 12.52 36.45
CA ILE A 167 -9.45 13.23 35.22
C ILE A 167 -9.00 14.64 35.58
N VAL A 168 -7.73 14.96 35.30
CA VAL A 168 -7.15 16.29 35.55
C VAL A 168 -7.22 17.19 34.32
N PRO A 169 -7.04 18.51 34.46
CA PRO A 169 -7.17 19.44 33.35
C PRO A 169 -6.18 19.13 32.22
N GLY A 170 -6.66 19.09 30.98
CA GLY A 170 -5.86 18.73 29.80
C GLY A 170 -5.69 17.24 29.54
N ASP A 171 -6.12 16.36 30.46
CA ASP A 171 -6.09 14.91 30.23
C ASP A 171 -7.17 14.49 29.24
N LYS A 172 -6.89 13.39 28.53
CA LYS A 172 -7.88 12.75 27.67
C LYS A 172 -8.68 11.74 28.45
N ILE A 173 -9.97 11.71 28.16
CA ILE A 173 -10.89 10.78 28.80
C ILE A 173 -10.61 9.37 28.24
N PRO A 174 -10.26 8.38 29.07
CA PRO A 174 -9.79 7.08 28.60
C PRO A 174 -10.92 6.15 28.14
N ALA A 175 -12.09 6.26 28.75
CA ALA A 175 -13.22 5.36 28.54
C ALA A 175 -14.52 6.14 28.65
N ASP A 176 -15.64 5.57 28.19
CA ASP A 176 -16.94 6.22 28.38
C ASP A 176 -17.36 6.06 29.84
N GLY A 177 -18.00 7.08 30.40
CA GLY A 177 -18.45 7.01 31.77
C GLY A 177 -19.35 8.16 32.20
N THR A 178 -19.61 8.20 33.51
CA THR A 178 -20.48 9.21 34.13
C THR A 178 -19.74 9.94 35.24
N ILE A 179 -19.86 11.26 35.26
CA ILE A 179 -19.21 12.10 36.28
C ILE A 179 -19.88 11.87 37.63
N ILE A 180 -19.09 11.48 38.64
CA ILE A 180 -19.55 11.29 40.01
C ILE A 180 -19.25 12.49 40.90
N LYS A 181 -18.21 13.27 40.60
CA LYS A 181 -17.77 14.42 41.38
C LYS A 181 -17.02 15.42 40.51
N GLY A 182 -17.22 16.71 40.78
CA GLY A 182 -16.59 17.80 40.04
C GLY A 182 -17.41 18.23 38.83
N GLU A 183 -16.90 19.24 38.15
CA GLU A 183 -17.42 19.77 36.89
C GLU A 183 -16.25 20.27 36.04
N SER A 184 -16.39 20.20 34.73
CA SER A 184 -15.41 20.72 33.79
C SER A 184 -16.02 20.97 32.42
N SER A 185 -15.36 21.80 31.62
CA SER A 185 -15.62 21.85 30.18
C SER A 185 -14.92 20.68 29.50
N VAL A 186 -15.61 19.97 28.61
CA VAL A 186 -15.06 18.87 27.82
C VAL A 186 -15.11 19.24 26.34
N ASP A 187 -13.97 19.13 25.67
CA ASP A 187 -13.87 19.31 24.23
C ASP A 187 -14.21 17.99 23.53
N GLU A 188 -15.43 17.92 23.00
CA GLU A 188 -15.95 16.78 22.25
C GLU A 188 -15.79 16.94 20.72
N SER A 189 -15.08 17.98 20.24
CA SER A 189 -14.96 18.33 18.81
C SER A 189 -14.48 17.17 17.94
N MET A 190 -13.62 16.31 18.47
CA MET A 190 -13.06 15.16 17.76
C MET A 190 -14.08 14.03 17.54
N VAL A 191 -15.14 13.95 18.35
CA VAL A 191 -16.15 12.89 18.30
C VAL A 191 -17.48 13.40 17.77
N THR A 192 -17.97 14.54 18.27
CA THR A 192 -19.28 15.12 17.90
C THR A 192 -19.18 16.13 16.77
N GLY A 193 -18.01 16.72 16.55
CA GLY A 193 -17.81 17.81 15.57
C GLY A 193 -18.24 19.19 16.07
N GLU A 194 -18.66 19.32 17.33
CA GLU A 194 -19.01 20.61 17.92
C GLU A 194 -17.75 21.40 18.30
N ALA A 195 -17.65 22.65 17.84
CA ALA A 195 -16.44 23.46 18.00
C ALA A 195 -16.25 24.05 19.41
N LEU A 196 -17.32 24.17 20.19
CA LEU A 196 -17.29 24.76 21.52
C LEU A 196 -17.26 23.66 22.59
N PRO A 197 -16.37 23.75 23.60
CA PRO A 197 -16.39 22.83 24.73
C PRO A 197 -17.72 22.87 25.47
N ILE A 198 -18.23 21.68 25.81
CA ILE A 198 -19.52 21.51 26.50
C ILE A 198 -19.25 21.43 28.00
N LEU A 199 -20.02 22.16 28.81
CA LEU A 199 -19.94 22.05 30.26
C LEU A 199 -20.56 20.72 30.72
N LYS A 200 -19.81 19.96 31.53
CA LYS A 200 -20.26 18.69 32.11
C LYS A 200 -20.22 18.77 33.63
N GLN A 201 -21.29 18.31 34.25
CA GLN A 201 -21.47 18.29 35.70
C GLN A 201 -21.73 16.88 36.20
N LYS A 202 -21.84 16.72 37.52
CA LYS A 202 -22.17 15.45 38.16
C LYS A 202 -23.45 14.86 37.58
N GLY A 203 -23.38 13.61 37.14
CA GLY A 203 -24.47 12.88 36.49
C GLY A 203 -24.41 12.88 34.97
N ASP A 204 -23.63 13.76 34.35
CA ASP A 204 -23.48 13.81 32.90
C ASP A 204 -22.57 12.69 32.39
N GLN A 205 -22.85 12.28 31.15
CA GLN A 205 -22.02 11.31 30.43
C GLN A 205 -20.85 12.00 29.73
N VAL A 206 -19.70 11.35 29.78
CA VAL A 206 -18.48 11.72 29.09
C VAL A 206 -18.05 10.60 28.15
N VAL A 207 -17.52 10.99 26.98
CA VAL A 207 -17.13 10.07 25.91
C VAL A 207 -15.61 9.91 25.89
N GLY A 208 -15.14 8.67 25.79
CA GLY A 208 -13.72 8.35 25.66
C GLY A 208 -13.11 8.95 24.39
N GLY A 209 -11.87 9.41 24.49
CA GLY A 209 -11.13 10.08 23.42
C GLY A 209 -11.32 11.60 23.36
N THR A 210 -12.24 12.16 24.13
CA THR A 210 -12.43 13.61 24.29
C THR A 210 -11.39 14.20 25.24
N VAL A 211 -11.21 15.53 25.20
CA VAL A 211 -10.19 16.22 26.01
C VAL A 211 -10.86 16.97 27.14
N ASN A 212 -10.40 16.75 28.37
CA ASN A 212 -10.83 17.54 29.50
C ASN A 212 -10.22 18.94 29.43
N GLY A 213 -11.06 19.95 29.66
CA GLY A 213 -10.69 21.36 29.72
C GLY A 213 -10.00 21.72 31.03
N VAL A 214 -10.57 22.69 31.76
CA VAL A 214 -9.90 23.37 32.87
C VAL A 214 -10.22 22.76 34.25
N GLY A 215 -11.34 22.07 34.38
CA GLY A 215 -11.79 21.46 35.65
C GLY A 215 -11.17 20.09 35.90
N THR A 216 -11.23 19.63 37.16
CA THR A 216 -10.92 18.26 37.54
C THR A 216 -12.20 17.57 37.95
N PHE A 217 -12.43 16.36 37.46
CA PHE A 217 -13.60 15.58 37.84
C PHE A 217 -13.26 14.10 38.00
N ASP A 218 -14.05 13.44 38.83
CA ASP A 218 -14.00 11.99 39.02
C ASP A 218 -15.15 11.38 38.22
N MET A 219 -14.88 10.29 37.51
CA MET A 219 -15.85 9.57 36.70
C MET A 219 -15.87 8.08 37.04
N VAL A 220 -17.02 7.44 36.81
CA VAL A 220 -17.17 5.99 36.84
C VAL A 220 -17.27 5.48 35.41
N VAL A 221 -16.46 4.48 35.08
CA VAL A 221 -16.44 3.87 33.75
C VAL A 221 -17.73 3.09 33.52
N THR A 222 -18.43 3.39 32.43
CA THR A 222 -19.63 2.66 31.99
C THR A 222 -19.34 1.72 30.83
N ARG A 223 -18.39 2.06 29.95
CA ARG A 223 -17.93 1.21 28.85
C ARG A 223 -16.42 1.38 28.67
N SER A 224 -15.67 0.28 28.56
CA SER A 224 -14.22 0.27 28.33
C SER A 224 -13.83 -0.54 27.09
N GLY A 225 -12.59 -0.34 26.61
CA GLY A 225 -12.02 -1.12 25.50
C GLY A 225 -12.80 -1.01 24.18
N SER A 226 -13.22 -2.17 23.64
CA SER A 226 -13.95 -2.29 22.38
C SER A 226 -15.35 -1.69 22.41
N ASP A 227 -15.91 -1.50 23.59
CA ASP A 227 -17.31 -1.10 23.76
C ASP A 227 -17.48 0.42 23.86
N THR A 228 -16.37 1.17 23.87
CA THR A 228 -16.40 2.65 23.87
C THR A 228 -16.96 3.18 22.55
N ALA A 229 -17.58 4.37 22.60
CA ALA A 229 -18.14 5.01 21.42
C ALA A 229 -17.07 5.23 20.33
N LEU A 230 -15.86 5.63 20.72
CA LEU A 230 -14.74 5.81 19.80
C LEU A 230 -14.33 4.49 19.13
N SER A 231 -14.21 3.40 19.88
CA SER A 231 -13.89 2.07 19.33
C SER A 231 -14.95 1.59 18.33
N GLN A 232 -16.23 1.87 18.57
CA GLN A 232 -17.30 1.56 17.62
C GLN A 232 -17.19 2.38 16.33
N ILE A 233 -16.88 3.68 16.43
CA ILE A 233 -16.65 4.54 15.26
C ILE A 233 -15.44 4.03 14.45
N VAL A 234 -14.34 3.69 15.12
CA VAL A 234 -13.14 3.13 14.48
C VAL A 234 -13.48 1.82 13.77
N LYS A 235 -14.20 0.91 14.43
CA LYS A 235 -14.61 -0.36 13.84
C LYS A 235 -15.50 -0.17 12.59
N LEU A 236 -16.48 0.73 12.65
CA LEU A 236 -17.33 1.05 11.51
C LEU A 236 -16.53 1.67 10.35
N ALA A 237 -15.56 2.55 10.66
CA ALA A 237 -14.67 3.13 9.66
C ALA A 237 -13.72 2.09 9.05
N GLU A 238 -13.20 1.16 9.85
CA GLU A 238 -12.36 0.07 9.39
C GLU A 238 -13.15 -0.90 8.51
N GLU A 239 -14.38 -1.27 8.88
CA GLU A 239 -15.26 -2.09 8.05
C GLU A 239 -15.55 -1.42 6.70
N ALA A 240 -15.75 -0.10 6.68
CA ALA A 240 -15.91 0.67 5.46
C ALA A 240 -14.62 0.69 4.59
N GLN A 241 -13.44 0.82 5.21
CA GLN A 241 -12.14 0.86 4.52
C GLN A 241 -11.63 -0.51 4.07
N THR A 242 -11.99 -1.57 4.78
CA THR A 242 -11.54 -2.95 4.51
C THR A 242 -12.33 -3.60 3.38
N SER A 243 -13.38 -2.94 2.90
CA SER A 243 -13.93 -3.25 1.58
C SER A 243 -12.83 -3.01 0.53
N LYS A 244 -12.33 -4.09 -0.09
CA LYS A 244 -11.36 -3.99 -1.19
C LYS A 244 -11.87 -2.94 -2.17
N ALA A 245 -11.01 -1.97 -2.52
CA ALA A 245 -11.38 -0.93 -3.48
C ALA A 245 -12.06 -1.57 -4.69
N PRO A 246 -13.34 -1.28 -4.96
CA PRO A 246 -14.16 -2.04 -5.92
C PRO A 246 -13.54 -2.08 -7.31
N ILE A 247 -12.75 -1.05 -7.66
CA ILE A 247 -12.00 -0.95 -8.90
C ILE A 247 -10.88 -2.01 -9.03
N GLN A 248 -10.18 -2.35 -7.94
CA GLN A 248 -9.09 -3.33 -7.94
C GLN A 248 -9.65 -4.75 -8.05
N ALA A 249 -10.74 -5.04 -7.32
CA ALA A 249 -11.43 -6.32 -7.44
C ALA A 249 -12.01 -6.53 -8.84
N PHE A 250 -12.54 -5.47 -9.47
CA PHE A 250 -13.00 -5.51 -10.85
C PHE A 250 -11.85 -5.79 -11.82
N ALA A 251 -10.73 -5.08 -11.70
CA ALA A 251 -9.54 -5.30 -12.53
C ALA A 251 -8.98 -6.73 -12.40
N ASP A 252 -8.91 -7.27 -11.17
CA ASP A 252 -8.49 -8.65 -10.92
C ASP A 252 -9.49 -9.67 -11.47
N THR A 253 -10.79 -9.38 -11.44
CA THR A 253 -11.84 -10.24 -12.04
C THR A 253 -11.70 -10.29 -13.55
N VAL A 254 -11.57 -9.13 -14.20
CA VAL A 254 -11.36 -9.04 -15.66
C VAL A 254 -10.05 -9.74 -16.03
N ALA A 255 -8.96 -9.49 -15.30
CA ALA A 255 -7.70 -10.20 -15.48
C ALA A 255 -7.86 -11.72 -15.37
N GLY A 256 -8.63 -12.20 -14.39
CA GLY A 256 -8.91 -13.63 -14.19
C GLY A 256 -9.65 -14.30 -15.36
N TYR A 257 -10.47 -13.56 -16.10
CA TYR A 257 -11.11 -14.06 -17.33
C TYR A 257 -10.20 -13.98 -18.56
N PHE A 258 -9.35 -12.95 -18.67
CA PHE A 258 -8.49 -12.75 -19.84
C PHE A 258 -7.25 -13.65 -19.84
N VAL A 259 -6.63 -13.96 -18.69
CA VAL A 259 -5.43 -14.83 -18.59
C VAL A 259 -5.64 -16.23 -19.19
N PRO A 260 -6.73 -16.96 -18.91
CA PRO A 260 -6.89 -18.34 -19.38
C PRO A 260 -7.27 -18.43 -20.86
N ILE A 261 -8.00 -17.43 -21.38
CA ILE A 261 -8.48 -17.40 -22.76
C ILE A 261 -7.29 -17.28 -23.73
N ASP A 262 -6.32 -16.42 -23.43
CA ASP A 262 -5.10 -16.24 -24.25
C ASP A 262 -4.17 -17.47 -24.22
N SER A 263 -4.37 -18.41 -23.30
CA SER A 263 -3.55 -19.63 -23.17
C SER A 263 -4.11 -20.86 -23.92
N ARG A 264 -5.28 -20.75 -24.55
CA ARG A 264 -6.01 -21.86 -25.19
C ARG A 264 -6.26 -21.70 -26.70
N THR A 265 -5.73 -20.65 -27.32
CA THR A 265 -5.77 -20.43 -28.78
C THR A 265 -4.37 -20.32 -29.32
#